data_AF-A0A0L7KNG6-F1
#
_entry.id   AF-A0A0L7KNG6-F1
#
_cell.length_a   1.000
_cell.length_b   1.000
_cell.length_c   1.000
_cell.angle_alpha   90.00
_cell.angle_beta   90.00
_cell.angle_gamma   90.00
#
_symmetry.space_group_name_H-M   'P 1'
#
loop_
_entity.id
_entity.type
_entity.pdbx_description
1 polymer ?
#
loop_
_entity_poly.entity_id
_entity_poly.type
_entity_poly.pdbx_seq_one_letter_code
_entity_poly.pdbx_strand_id
1 'polypeptide(L)'
;AGPNGTLIGLGVAFSLVKILQKRFNFTYDVVVPNKNFLGGGSTPEDSLIGLINATRILFATWWIFIILLSAFYTANLTAFLTLSKFTLDIEDPEDLYKKNYRWMSPEGGSVQYTVQSFKNYGSDRDYLPFVEGGGVLVKESISIDHLMYSDYVNKAKEGVLEADRCTYVMAPKPFMTKQRAFAYPHGSYLKELFDTVLIHILQAGIIEFLKLRDLPSTKICPLDLQSKDRQLRNSDLLMTYLIILVGLAAATAVFIGEVAFKRYICKTKSEEQPVHKKGKFRRSRKGRRDGSKPPPYDSLFGNPKYNIDATSKSKIINGREYYVYTASNGDTRLIPVRTPSAFLYR
;
A
#
# COMPACT_ATOMS: atom_id res chain seq x y z
N ALA A 1 19.83 -49.54 12.06
CA ALA A 1 19.53 -50.07 10.71
C ALA A 1 18.69 -51.32 10.86
N GLY A 2 17.62 -51.48 10.06
CA GLY A 2 16.83 -52.71 10.04
C GLY A 2 17.51 -53.83 9.23
N PRO A 3 17.08 -55.08 9.39
CA PRO A 3 17.69 -56.27 8.77
C PRO A 3 17.67 -56.29 7.23
N ASN A 4 16.95 -55.37 6.57
CA ASN A 4 16.81 -55.30 5.12
C ASN A 4 17.52 -54.07 4.49
N GLY A 5 18.48 -53.46 5.20
CA GLY A 5 19.11 -52.22 4.74
C GLY A 5 18.20 -50.99 4.80
N THR A 6 17.00 -51.11 5.37
CA THR A 6 16.08 -50.00 5.59
C THR A 6 16.55 -49.13 6.75
N LEU A 7 16.72 -47.83 6.48
CA LEU A 7 17.03 -46.82 7.48
C LEU A 7 15.72 -46.36 8.14
N ILE A 8 15.57 -46.65 9.43
CA ILE A 8 14.43 -46.18 10.22
C ILE A 8 14.83 -44.84 10.84
N GLY A 9 14.27 -43.75 10.35
CA GLY A 9 14.42 -42.42 10.94
C GLY A 9 13.63 -42.32 12.24
N LEU A 10 14.32 -42.07 13.37
CA LEU A 10 13.71 -41.83 14.68
C LEU A 10 13.74 -40.33 14.97
N GLY A 11 12.61 -39.75 15.39
CA GLY A 11 12.52 -38.34 15.78
C GLY A 11 11.15 -37.71 15.52
N VAL A 12 10.91 -36.56 16.16
CA VAL A 12 9.62 -35.83 16.07
C VAL A 12 9.31 -35.44 14.63
N ALA A 13 10.31 -35.02 13.86
CA ALA A 13 10.14 -34.65 12.45
C ALA A 13 9.62 -35.81 11.58
N PHE A 14 10.15 -37.02 11.75
CA PHE A 14 9.70 -38.21 11.00
C PHE A 14 8.28 -38.64 11.40
N SER A 15 7.93 -38.53 12.68
CA SER A 15 6.54 -38.74 13.14
C SER A 15 5.58 -37.74 12.51
N LEU A 16 5.98 -36.47 12.41
CA LEU A 16 5.17 -35.41 11.83
C LEU A 16 4.96 -35.62 10.32
N VAL A 17 6.01 -35.97 9.59
CA VAL A 17 5.92 -36.32 8.16
C VAL A 17 5.02 -37.54 7.95
N LYS A 18 5.09 -38.57 8.81
CA LYS A 18 4.21 -39.74 8.73
C LYS A 18 2.74 -39.40 8.98
N ILE A 19 2.45 -38.48 9.90
CA ILE A 19 1.09 -37.97 10.13
C ILE A 19 0.59 -37.20 8.90
N LEU A 20 1.41 -36.30 8.36
CA LEU A 20 1.07 -35.51 7.17
C LEU A 20 0.87 -36.42 5.95
N GLN A 21 1.73 -37.42 5.74
CA GLN A 21 1.63 -38.38 4.66
C GLN A 21 0.31 -39.16 4.71
N LYS A 22 -0.11 -39.60 5.91
CA LYS A 22 -1.42 -40.27 6.07
C LYS A 22 -2.60 -39.36 5.72
N ARG A 23 -2.48 -38.06 5.99
CA ARG A 23 -3.57 -37.09 5.79
C ARG A 23 -3.65 -36.55 4.36
N PHE A 24 -2.51 -36.35 3.70
CA PHE A 24 -2.41 -35.68 2.41
C PHE A 24 -1.88 -36.58 1.27
N ASN A 25 -1.61 -37.86 1.55
CA ASN A 25 -1.20 -38.90 0.60
C ASN A 25 -0.07 -38.49 -0.37
N PHE A 26 1.07 -38.01 0.16
CA PHE A 26 2.25 -37.66 -0.62
C PHE A 26 3.44 -38.61 -0.36
N THR A 27 4.36 -38.68 -1.31
CA THR A 27 5.65 -39.40 -1.18
C THR A 27 6.78 -38.40 -0.93
N TYR A 28 7.80 -38.81 -0.16
CA TYR A 28 8.97 -37.98 0.12
C TYR A 28 10.24 -38.83 0.06
N ASP A 29 11.31 -38.24 -0.46
CA ASP A 29 12.65 -38.83 -0.47
C ASP A 29 13.51 -38.16 0.60
N VAL A 30 14.24 -38.98 1.36
CA VAL A 30 15.17 -38.50 2.39
C VAL A 30 16.57 -38.49 1.81
N VAL A 31 17.11 -37.29 1.60
CA VAL A 31 18.51 -37.11 1.21
C VAL A 31 19.34 -36.89 2.47
N VAL A 32 20.32 -37.77 2.72
CA VAL A 32 21.22 -37.70 3.87
C VAL A 32 22.52 -37.03 3.43
N PRO A 33 23.06 -36.05 4.16
CA PRO A 33 24.34 -35.43 3.82
C PRO A 33 25.50 -36.41 4.06
N ASN A 34 26.59 -36.24 3.32
CA ASN A 34 27.80 -37.04 3.49
C ASN A 34 28.49 -36.80 4.84
N LYS A 35 28.34 -35.60 5.41
CA LYS A 35 28.98 -35.19 6.66
C LYS A 35 27.99 -34.45 7.56
N ASN A 36 28.01 -34.79 8.85
CA ASN A 36 27.11 -34.24 9.86
C ASN A 36 27.67 -32.97 10.53
N PHE A 37 28.08 -31.98 9.75
CA PHE A 37 28.40 -30.65 10.29
C PHE A 37 27.41 -29.61 9.77
N LEU A 38 27.05 -28.65 10.63
CA LEU A 38 26.06 -27.61 10.33
C LEU A 38 26.56 -26.66 9.23
N GLY A 39 27.80 -26.18 9.33
CA GLY A 39 28.41 -25.33 8.30
C GLY A 39 29.93 -25.22 8.49
N GLY A 40 30.65 -24.93 7.41
CA GLY A 40 32.12 -24.78 7.40
C GLY A 40 32.87 -26.03 6.92
N GLY A 41 33.54 -25.91 5.78
CA GLY A 41 34.33 -26.94 5.12
C GLY A 41 34.80 -26.45 3.75
N SER A 42 35.78 -27.13 3.13
CA SER A 42 36.30 -26.78 1.79
C SER A 42 35.28 -26.98 0.66
N THR A 43 34.20 -27.73 0.91
CA THR A 43 33.08 -28.01 -0.01
C THR A 43 31.74 -27.78 0.72
N PRO A 44 31.04 -26.66 0.49
CA PRO A 44 29.78 -26.34 1.17
C PRO A 44 28.67 -27.37 0.93
N GLU A 45 28.67 -28.01 -0.25
CA GLU A 45 27.70 -29.04 -0.66
C GLU A 45 27.64 -30.28 0.23
N ASP A 46 28.69 -30.59 1.01
CA ASP A 46 28.72 -31.76 1.90
C ASP A 46 28.07 -31.52 3.27
N SER A 47 27.69 -30.26 3.56
CA SER A 47 27.16 -29.83 4.85
C SER A 47 25.63 -29.89 4.92
N LEU A 48 25.08 -29.96 6.13
CA LEU A 48 23.62 -29.89 6.33
C LEU A 48 23.00 -28.62 5.75
N ILE A 49 23.68 -27.47 5.89
CA ILE A 49 23.22 -26.19 5.30
C ILE A 49 23.39 -26.17 3.78
N GLY A 50 24.40 -26.83 3.23
CA GLY A 50 24.59 -26.94 1.77
C GLY A 50 23.56 -27.82 1.07
N LEU A 51 23.01 -28.81 1.78
CA LEU A 51 21.91 -29.64 1.29
C LEU A 51 20.60 -28.82 1.14
N ILE A 52 20.45 -27.77 1.95
CA ILE A 52 19.36 -26.81 1.84
C ILE A 52 19.74 -25.78 0.80
N ASN A 53 18.97 -25.67 -0.28
CA ASN A 53 19.21 -24.62 -1.28
C ASN A 53 19.05 -23.24 -0.63
N ALA A 54 20.16 -22.60 -0.27
CA ALA A 54 20.18 -21.30 0.42
C ALA A 54 19.37 -20.23 -0.34
N THR A 55 19.35 -20.30 -1.67
CA THR A 55 18.52 -19.46 -2.54
C THR A 55 17.03 -19.65 -2.29
N ARG A 56 16.56 -20.90 -2.14
CA ARG A 56 15.15 -21.20 -1.87
C ARG A 56 14.70 -20.72 -0.50
N ILE A 57 15.57 -20.86 0.52
CA ILE A 57 15.29 -20.30 1.85
C ILE A 57 15.20 -18.78 1.77
N LEU A 58 16.15 -18.12 1.11
CA LEU A 58 16.15 -16.67 0.94
C LEU A 58 14.90 -16.20 0.19
N PHE A 59 14.51 -16.89 -0.88
CA PHE A 59 13.25 -16.61 -1.57
C PHE A 59 12.05 -16.81 -0.65
N ALA A 60 11.98 -17.92 0.10
CA ALA A 60 10.86 -18.19 0.99
C ALA A 60 10.75 -17.15 2.12
N THR A 61 11.86 -16.77 2.75
CA THR A 61 11.86 -15.75 3.81
C THR A 61 11.52 -14.37 3.25
N TRP A 62 12.03 -14.02 2.07
CA TRP A 62 11.68 -12.79 1.37
C TRP A 62 10.19 -12.74 1.02
N TRP A 63 9.63 -13.84 0.51
CA TRP A 63 8.21 -13.95 0.20
C TRP A 63 7.33 -13.76 1.44
N ILE A 64 7.68 -14.41 2.56
CA ILE A 64 6.96 -14.24 3.82
C ILE A 64 7.04 -12.79 4.30
N PHE A 65 8.21 -12.17 4.21
CA PHE A 65 8.41 -10.77 4.58
C PHE A 65 7.55 -9.82 3.73
N ILE A 66 7.54 -10.00 2.40
CA ILE A 66 6.74 -9.19 1.49
C ILE A 66 5.24 -9.37 1.73
N ILE A 67 4.77 -10.61 1.96
CA ILE A 67 3.36 -10.87 2.27
C ILE A 67 2.96 -10.16 3.57
N LEU A 68 3.79 -10.25 4.60
CA LEU A 68 3.53 -9.64 5.90
C LEU A 68 3.49 -8.11 5.79
N LEU A 69 4.48 -7.50 5.12
CA LEU A 69 4.53 -6.06 4.91
C LEU A 69 3.32 -5.58 4.08
N SER A 70 2.99 -6.29 3.00
CA SER A 70 1.85 -5.96 2.15
C SER A 70 0.52 -6.07 2.90
N ALA A 71 0.36 -7.09 3.75
CA ALA A 71 -0.83 -7.26 4.58
C ALA A 71 -1.00 -6.11 5.59
N PHE A 72 0.06 -5.74 6.31
CA PHE A 72 0.01 -4.60 7.24
C PHE A 72 -0.25 -3.27 6.52
N TYR A 73 0.40 -3.05 5.38
CA TYR A 73 0.17 -1.86 4.57
C TYR A 73 -1.28 -1.80 4.08
N THR A 74 -1.81 -2.90 3.55
CA THR A 74 -3.20 -2.97 3.05
C THR A 74 -4.19 -2.77 4.20
N ALA A 75 -3.96 -3.34 5.38
CA ALA A 75 -4.83 -3.17 6.54
C ALA A 75 -4.88 -1.72 7.02
N ASN A 76 -3.73 -1.06 7.15
CA ASN A 76 -3.65 0.34 7.56
C ASN A 76 -4.25 1.28 6.52
N LEU A 77 -3.97 1.06 5.23
CA LEU A 77 -4.57 1.81 4.14
C LEU A 77 -6.10 1.65 4.13
N THR A 78 -6.59 0.42 4.29
CA THR A 78 -8.03 0.14 4.35
C THR A 78 -8.66 0.88 5.52
N ALA A 79 -8.07 0.82 6.71
CA ALA A 79 -8.57 1.54 7.88
C ALA A 79 -8.62 3.06 7.65
N PHE A 80 -7.63 3.64 6.97
CA PHE A 80 -7.64 5.06 6.63
C PHE A 80 -8.71 5.41 5.59
N LEU A 81 -8.91 4.55 4.58
CA LEU A 81 -9.91 4.77 3.53
C LEU A 81 -11.34 4.58 4.03
N THR A 82 -11.57 3.67 4.97
CA THR A 82 -12.90 3.42 5.56
C THR A 82 -13.24 4.43 6.66
N LEU A 83 -12.24 4.94 7.39
CA LEU A 83 -12.46 5.92 8.44
C LEU A 83 -12.63 7.33 7.83
N SER A 84 -13.85 7.65 7.42
CA SER A 84 -14.22 9.01 6.99
C SER A 84 -14.47 9.91 8.20
N LYS A 85 -13.41 10.39 8.86
CA LYS A 85 -13.54 11.45 9.87
C LYS A 85 -13.63 12.81 9.20
N PHE A 86 -14.79 13.46 9.30
CA PHE A 86 -14.89 14.88 9.05
C PHE A 86 -14.15 15.63 10.17
N THR A 87 -12.99 16.19 9.86
CA THR A 87 -12.28 17.09 10.78
C THR A 87 -12.94 18.46 10.69
N LEU A 88 -13.60 18.89 11.76
CA LEU A 88 -14.14 20.23 11.83
C LEU A 88 -13.00 21.23 11.94
N ASP A 89 -13.18 22.39 11.32
CA ASP A 89 -12.22 23.48 11.46
C ASP A 89 -12.19 24.08 12.87
N ILE A 90 -13.26 23.91 13.63
CA ILE A 90 -13.41 24.40 15.00
C ILE A 90 -13.83 23.21 15.86
N GLU A 91 -12.90 22.65 16.62
CA GLU A 91 -13.19 21.60 17.61
C GLU A 91 -13.21 22.18 19.02
N ASP A 92 -12.24 23.06 19.30
CA ASP A 92 -12.09 23.72 20.58
C ASP A 92 -12.43 25.21 20.48
N PRO A 93 -12.93 25.82 21.56
CA PRO A 93 -13.23 27.25 21.55
C PRO A 93 -12.00 28.14 21.32
N GLU A 94 -10.80 27.64 21.63
CA GLU A 94 -9.54 28.33 21.34
C GLU A 94 -9.31 28.54 19.84
N ASP A 95 -9.86 27.64 19.00
CA ASP A 95 -9.70 27.72 17.54
C ASP A 95 -10.41 28.94 16.97
N LEU A 96 -11.48 29.41 17.62
CA LEU A 96 -12.19 30.64 17.23
C LEU A 96 -11.26 31.85 17.28
N TYR A 97 -10.43 31.93 18.32
CA TYR A 97 -9.47 33.01 18.50
C TYR A 97 -8.25 32.83 17.58
N LYS A 98 -7.67 31.62 17.56
CA LYS A 98 -6.47 31.32 16.77
C LYS A 98 -6.68 31.52 15.26
N LYS A 99 -7.86 31.15 14.76
CA LYS A 99 -8.21 31.24 13.33
C LYS A 99 -8.95 32.52 12.96
N ASN A 100 -9.14 33.46 13.90
CA ASN A 100 -9.81 34.74 13.70
C ASN A 100 -11.21 34.62 13.04
N TYR A 101 -12.01 33.66 13.52
CA TYR A 101 -13.36 33.47 13.00
C TYR A 101 -14.29 34.60 13.44
N ARG A 102 -15.20 35.01 12.56
CA ARG A 102 -16.31 35.90 12.93
C ARG A 102 -17.35 35.07 13.66
N TRP A 103 -17.67 35.46 14.88
CA TRP A 103 -18.60 34.75 15.73
C TRP A 103 -19.63 35.70 16.32
N MET A 104 -20.84 35.20 16.53
CA MET A 104 -22.01 35.96 16.96
C MET A 104 -22.70 35.23 18.11
N SER A 105 -23.24 36.01 19.04
CA SER A 105 -24.08 35.50 20.13
C SER A 105 -25.38 36.30 20.20
N PRO A 106 -26.51 35.69 20.61
CA PRO A 106 -27.74 36.44 20.87
C PRO A 106 -27.55 37.48 21.98
N GLU A 107 -28.31 38.57 21.88
CA GLU A 107 -28.39 39.59 22.93
C GLU A 107 -28.89 38.99 24.26
N GLY A 108 -28.35 39.46 25.39
CA GLY A 108 -28.62 38.92 26.72
C GLY A 108 -27.88 37.61 27.03
N GLY A 109 -27.10 37.08 26.08
CA GLY A 109 -26.30 35.89 26.27
C GLY A 109 -25.12 36.10 27.23
N SER A 110 -24.72 35.06 27.95
CA SER A 110 -23.53 35.11 28.83
C SER A 110 -22.23 35.46 28.12
N VAL A 111 -22.17 35.24 26.80
CA VAL A 111 -20.99 35.48 25.97
C VAL A 111 -21.11 36.81 25.22
N GLN A 112 -22.21 37.55 25.41
CA GLN A 112 -22.46 38.83 24.74
C GLN A 112 -21.31 39.82 24.97
N TYR A 113 -20.80 39.94 26.19
CA TYR A 113 -19.72 40.89 26.50
C TYR A 113 -18.36 40.46 25.92
N THR A 114 -18.17 39.18 25.64
CA THR A 114 -16.95 38.64 25.02
C THR A 114 -17.03 38.73 23.49
N VAL A 115 -18.22 38.73 22.92
CA VAL A 115 -18.47 38.75 21.48
C VAL A 115 -18.70 40.19 21.01
N GLN A 116 -17.77 40.72 20.22
CA GLN A 116 -17.90 42.08 19.67
C GLN A 116 -19.08 42.24 18.69
N SER A 117 -19.62 41.13 18.17
CA SER A 117 -20.74 41.10 17.21
C SER A 117 -21.98 40.42 17.82
N PHE A 118 -22.84 41.17 18.50
CA PHE A 118 -24.15 40.69 18.96
C PHE A 118 -25.28 41.32 18.15
N LYS A 119 -26.33 40.53 17.89
CA LYS A 119 -27.57 41.00 17.29
C LYS A 119 -28.74 40.33 17.98
N ASN A 120 -29.86 41.05 18.03
CA ASN A 120 -31.11 40.53 18.52
C ASN A 120 -32.05 40.33 17.35
N TYR A 121 -32.27 39.07 17.01
CA TYR A 121 -33.28 38.70 16.04
C TYR A 121 -34.51 38.12 16.74
N GLY A 122 -35.69 38.44 16.21
CA GLY A 122 -36.95 37.92 16.74
C GLY A 122 -37.15 36.43 16.47
N SER A 123 -36.52 35.89 15.41
CA SER A 123 -36.51 34.46 15.12
C SER A 123 -35.11 33.89 15.18
N ASP A 124 -34.98 32.68 15.74
CA ASP A 124 -33.73 31.92 15.72
C ASP A 124 -33.24 31.60 14.30
N ARG A 125 -34.14 31.61 13.32
CA ARG A 125 -33.81 31.40 11.91
C ARG A 125 -33.04 32.55 11.29
N ASP A 126 -33.17 33.76 11.82
CA ASP A 126 -32.52 34.94 11.26
C ASP A 126 -31.00 34.93 11.51
N TYR A 127 -30.50 34.04 12.39
CA TYR A 127 -29.07 33.81 12.57
C TYR A 127 -28.48 32.88 11.51
N LEU A 128 -29.30 32.11 10.78
CA LEU A 128 -28.85 31.13 9.78
C LEU A 128 -28.03 31.76 8.63
N PRO A 129 -28.45 32.89 8.02
CA PRO A 129 -27.68 33.53 6.94
C PRO A 129 -26.28 33.99 7.38
N PHE A 130 -26.09 34.33 8.66
CA PHE A 130 -24.78 34.67 9.19
C PHE A 130 -23.85 33.46 9.23
N VAL A 131 -24.38 32.29 9.60
CA VAL A 131 -23.62 31.04 9.65
C VAL A 131 -23.30 30.54 8.24
N GLU A 132 -24.24 30.66 7.29
CA GLU A 132 -24.00 30.36 5.87
C GLU A 132 -22.91 31.25 5.26
N GLY A 133 -22.80 32.51 5.72
CA GLY A 133 -21.71 33.42 5.36
C GLY A 133 -20.33 33.08 5.96
N GLY A 134 -20.19 31.91 6.58
CA GLY A 134 -18.96 31.43 7.23
C GLY A 134 -18.75 31.97 8.64
N GLY A 135 -19.79 32.48 9.29
CA GLY A 135 -19.77 32.91 10.68
C GLY A 135 -20.07 31.77 11.66
N VAL A 136 -19.69 31.93 12.92
CA VAL A 136 -19.96 30.96 14.00
C VAL A 136 -21.04 31.49 14.93
N LEU A 137 -22.14 30.75 15.10
CA LEU A 137 -23.19 31.09 16.06
C LEU A 137 -22.92 30.41 17.41
N VAL A 138 -22.76 31.21 18.46
CA VAL A 138 -22.61 30.73 19.84
C VAL A 138 -23.93 30.85 20.57
N LYS A 139 -24.61 29.71 20.73
CA LYS A 139 -25.87 29.56 21.47
C LYS A 139 -25.86 28.25 22.26
N GLU A 140 -26.88 28.04 23.09
CA GLU A 140 -27.09 26.77 23.79
C GLU A 140 -27.33 25.62 22.82
N SER A 141 -26.73 24.45 23.11
CA SER A 141 -26.78 23.26 22.27
C SER A 141 -28.21 22.83 21.92
N ILE A 142 -29.12 22.80 22.90
CA ILE A 142 -30.51 22.40 22.65
C ILE A 142 -31.22 23.34 21.68
N SER A 143 -30.95 24.64 21.77
CA SER A 143 -31.54 25.63 20.85
C SER A 143 -31.00 25.44 19.44
N ILE A 144 -29.71 25.13 19.29
CA ILE A 144 -29.10 24.84 17.99
C ILE A 144 -29.62 23.52 17.42
N ASP A 145 -29.79 22.47 18.23
CA ASP A 145 -30.38 21.18 17.81
C ASP A 145 -31.79 21.41 17.23
N HIS A 146 -32.63 22.22 17.89
CA HIS A 146 -33.94 22.60 17.36
C HIS A 146 -33.86 23.44 16.09
N LEU A 147 -32.93 24.40 16.04
CA LEU A 147 -32.73 25.27 14.89
C LEU A 147 -32.34 24.44 13.65
N MET A 148 -31.33 23.57 13.78
CA MET A 148 -30.87 22.64 12.75
C MET A 148 -31.97 21.68 12.31
N TYR A 149 -32.72 21.11 13.26
CA TYR A 149 -33.85 20.24 12.93
C TYR A 149 -34.94 20.97 12.15
N SER A 150 -35.28 22.19 12.58
CA SER A 150 -36.31 23.00 11.93
C SER A 150 -35.91 23.36 10.49
N ASP A 151 -34.63 23.70 10.26
CA ASP A 151 -34.08 23.96 8.93
C ASP A 151 -34.12 22.71 8.06
N TYR A 152 -33.67 21.56 8.58
CA TYR A 152 -33.71 20.27 7.89
C TYR A 152 -35.13 19.91 7.42
N VAL A 153 -36.13 20.09 8.31
CA VAL A 153 -37.54 19.83 7.99
C VAL A 153 -38.09 20.82 6.96
N ASN A 154 -37.70 22.11 7.02
CA ASN A 154 -38.12 23.08 6.00
C ASN A 154 -37.55 22.73 4.62
N LYS A 155 -36.24 22.42 4.53
CA LYS A 155 -35.59 21.99 3.28
C LYS A 155 -36.21 20.70 2.73
N ALA A 156 -36.62 19.79 3.61
CA ALA A 156 -37.37 18.60 3.19
C ALA A 156 -38.74 18.95 2.61
N LYS A 157 -39.46 19.92 3.18
CA LYS A 157 -40.75 20.41 2.65
C LYS A 157 -40.60 21.12 1.30
N GLU A 158 -39.49 21.80 1.09
CA GLU A 158 -39.14 22.49 -0.16
C GLU A 158 -38.68 21.51 -1.27
N GLY A 159 -38.51 20.21 -0.96
CA GLY A 159 -38.12 19.20 -1.93
C GLY A 159 -36.61 19.13 -2.21
N VAL A 160 -35.78 19.72 -1.36
CA VAL A 160 -34.31 19.63 -1.47
C VAL A 160 -33.86 18.17 -1.33
N LEU A 161 -32.87 17.74 -2.12
CA LEU A 161 -32.28 16.40 -2.04
C LEU A 161 -31.66 16.18 -0.67
N GLU A 162 -31.78 14.96 -0.13
CA GLU A 162 -31.31 14.64 1.22
C GLU A 162 -29.82 14.96 1.47
N ALA A 163 -28.98 14.80 0.44
CA ALA A 163 -27.56 15.12 0.51
C ALA A 163 -27.27 16.60 0.81
N ASP A 164 -28.15 17.51 0.39
CA ASP A 164 -27.94 18.96 0.48
C ASP A 164 -28.72 19.59 1.66
N ARG A 165 -29.44 18.78 2.45
CA ARG A 165 -30.20 19.26 3.62
C ARG A 165 -29.31 19.58 4.82
N CYS A 166 -28.15 18.95 4.92
CA CYS A 166 -27.21 19.09 6.03
C CYS A 166 -26.24 20.25 5.79
N THR A 167 -26.67 21.48 6.05
CA THR A 167 -25.86 22.69 5.83
C THR A 167 -25.03 23.10 7.04
N TYR A 168 -25.51 22.79 8.24
CA TYR A 168 -24.91 23.24 9.50
C TYR A 168 -24.36 22.07 10.30
N VAL A 169 -23.34 22.35 11.11
CA VAL A 169 -22.72 21.39 12.03
C VAL A 169 -22.46 22.07 13.38
N MET A 170 -22.60 21.31 14.45
CA MET A 170 -22.27 21.76 15.80
C MET A 170 -20.89 21.27 16.18
N ALA A 171 -20.08 22.13 16.82
CA ALA A 171 -18.80 21.71 17.39
C ALA A 171 -19.03 20.65 18.50
N PRO A 172 -18.20 19.61 18.58
CA PRO A 172 -18.42 18.50 19.51
C PRO A 172 -18.22 18.89 20.98
N LYS A 173 -17.36 19.89 21.25
CA LYS A 173 -17.04 20.33 22.60
C LYS A 173 -17.80 21.61 22.95
N PRO A 174 -18.54 21.65 24.07
CA PRO A 174 -19.20 22.87 24.50
C PRO A 174 -18.16 23.88 25.01
N PHE A 175 -18.36 25.15 24.68
CA PHE A 175 -17.53 26.25 25.19
C PHE A 175 -17.67 26.45 26.70
N MET A 176 -18.88 26.30 27.23
CA MET A 176 -19.18 26.50 28.65
C MET A 176 -20.45 25.73 29.02
N THR A 177 -20.47 25.13 30.20
CA THR A 177 -21.67 24.54 30.80
C THR A 177 -22.34 25.58 31.69
N LYS A 178 -23.66 25.72 31.55
CA LYS A 178 -24.46 26.62 32.39
C LYS A 178 -25.37 25.83 33.29
N GLN A 179 -25.38 26.17 34.57
CA GLN A 179 -26.39 25.71 35.50
C GLN A 179 -27.60 26.65 35.43
N ARG A 180 -28.80 26.07 35.36
CA ARG A 180 -30.06 26.81 35.41
C ARG A 180 -30.71 26.56 36.76
N ALA A 181 -31.24 27.60 37.36
CA ALA A 181 -31.98 27.54 38.60
C ALA A 181 -33.16 28.51 38.53
N PHE A 182 -34.20 28.23 39.31
CA PHE A 182 -35.27 29.19 39.54
C PHE A 182 -34.81 30.19 40.59
N ALA A 183 -34.92 31.47 40.27
CA ALA A 183 -34.63 32.54 41.20
C ALA A 183 -35.90 32.88 41.98
N TYR A 184 -35.78 32.90 43.31
CA TYR A 184 -36.85 33.31 44.22
C TYR A 184 -36.44 34.58 44.96
N PRO A 185 -37.38 35.46 45.34
CA PRO A 185 -37.11 36.59 46.20
C PRO A 185 -36.47 36.15 47.53
N HIS A 186 -35.62 37.00 48.10
CA HIS A 186 -34.98 36.72 49.38
C HIS A 186 -36.03 36.48 50.47
N GLY A 187 -35.92 35.37 51.21
CA GLY A 187 -36.90 34.99 52.24
C GLY A 187 -38.19 34.36 51.73
N SER A 188 -38.28 33.99 50.44
CA SER A 188 -39.46 33.34 49.88
C SER A 188 -39.59 31.86 50.32
N TYR A 189 -40.78 31.46 50.76
CA TYR A 189 -41.14 30.07 51.06
C TYR A 189 -41.17 29.16 49.82
N LEU A 190 -41.19 29.75 48.62
CA LEU A 190 -41.26 29.02 47.35
C LEU A 190 -40.05 28.12 47.13
N LYS A 191 -38.89 28.49 47.69
CA LYS A 191 -37.67 27.68 47.63
C LYS A 191 -37.89 26.31 48.25
N GLU A 192 -38.36 26.26 49.50
CA GLU A 192 -38.56 24.99 50.23
C GLU A 192 -39.65 24.13 49.59
N LEU A 193 -40.71 24.79 49.08
CA LEU A 193 -41.83 24.12 48.44
C LEU A 193 -41.43 23.51 47.08
N PHE A 194 -40.77 24.28 46.22
CA PHE A 194 -40.50 23.86 44.84
C PHE A 194 -39.19 23.11 44.67
N ASP A 195 -38.13 23.41 45.41
CA ASP A 195 -36.83 22.74 45.21
C ASP A 195 -36.97 21.23 45.45
N THR A 196 -37.73 20.82 46.47
CA THR A 196 -38.02 19.40 46.75
C THR A 196 -38.71 18.72 45.56
N VAL A 197 -39.74 19.36 45.01
CA VAL A 197 -40.48 18.83 43.85
C VAL A 197 -39.62 18.80 42.59
N LEU A 198 -38.83 19.86 42.35
CA LEU A 198 -37.93 19.97 41.20
C LEU A 198 -36.83 18.90 41.24
N ILE A 199 -36.29 18.60 42.42
CA ILE A 199 -35.33 17.49 42.60
C ILE A 199 -35.97 16.16 42.21
N HIS A 200 -37.22 15.89 42.64
CA HIS A 200 -37.92 14.67 42.23
C HIS A 200 -38.19 14.61 40.73
N ILE A 201 -38.57 15.72 40.10
CA ILE A 201 -38.76 15.81 38.64
C ILE A 201 -37.43 15.54 37.89
N LEU A 202 -36.32 16.06 38.41
CA LEU A 202 -34.99 15.84 37.86
C LEU A 202 -34.53 14.38 38.02
N GLN A 203 -34.72 13.79 39.22
CA GLN A 203 -34.40 12.38 39.50
C GLN A 203 -35.26 11.42 38.68
N ALA A 204 -36.52 11.77 38.42
CA ALA A 204 -37.41 11.01 37.56
C ALA A 204 -37.02 11.09 36.07
N GLY A 205 -36.07 11.96 35.69
CA GLY A 205 -35.63 12.13 34.30
C GLY A 205 -36.61 12.89 33.40
N ILE A 206 -37.65 13.51 33.98
CA ILE A 206 -38.70 14.23 33.22
C ILE A 206 -38.10 15.40 32.45
N ILE A 207 -37.14 16.12 33.05
CA ILE A 207 -36.47 17.26 32.39
C ILE A 207 -35.73 16.80 31.13
N GLU A 208 -35.04 15.65 31.20
CA GLU A 208 -34.29 15.11 30.06
C GLU A 208 -35.23 14.65 28.94
N PHE A 209 -36.34 14.01 29.32
CA PHE A 209 -37.42 13.69 28.39
C PHE A 209 -37.99 14.94 27.72
N LEU A 210 -38.30 15.99 28.48
CA LEU A 210 -38.87 17.24 27.94
C LEU A 210 -37.92 17.97 27.01
N LYS A 211 -36.60 17.95 27.27
CA LYS A 211 -35.59 18.49 26.34
C LYS A 211 -35.62 17.77 24.99
N LEU A 212 -35.78 16.45 24.99
CA LEU A 212 -35.68 15.63 23.78
C LEU A 212 -37.03 15.38 23.10
N ARG A 213 -38.16 15.71 23.74
CA ARG A 213 -39.52 15.38 23.27
C ARG A 213 -39.81 15.83 21.84
N ASP A 214 -39.38 17.05 21.50
CA ASP A 214 -39.65 17.68 20.21
C ASP A 214 -38.48 17.53 19.22
N LEU A 215 -37.50 16.67 19.54
CA LEU A 215 -36.35 16.31 18.71
C LEU A 215 -36.42 14.83 18.33
N PRO A 216 -35.86 14.42 17.17
CA PRO A 216 -35.75 13.02 16.83
C PRO A 216 -34.79 12.30 17.79
N SER A 217 -35.05 11.01 18.04
CA SER A 217 -34.18 10.17 18.89
C SER A 217 -32.79 9.94 18.29
N THR A 218 -32.61 10.17 16.99
CA THR A 218 -31.33 10.09 16.28
C THR A 218 -30.78 11.49 15.99
N LYS A 219 -29.46 11.64 16.02
CA LYS A 219 -28.80 12.90 15.67
C LYS A 219 -28.97 13.18 14.17
N ILE A 220 -29.54 14.33 13.85
CA ILE A 220 -29.67 14.83 12.48
C ILE A 220 -28.29 15.26 11.99
N CYS A 221 -27.89 14.83 10.79
CA CYS A 221 -26.59 15.17 10.19
C CYS A 221 -25.40 14.82 11.11
N PRO A 222 -25.17 13.53 11.43
CA PRO A 222 -24.06 13.14 12.28
C PRO A 222 -22.72 13.48 11.60
N LEU A 223 -21.79 13.99 12.40
CA LEU A 223 -20.45 14.31 11.94
C LEU A 223 -19.64 13.06 11.59
N ASP A 224 -19.89 11.98 12.34
CA ASP A 224 -19.34 10.66 12.06
C ASP A 224 -20.39 9.85 11.30
N LEU A 225 -20.14 9.61 10.01
CA LEU A 225 -20.97 8.77 9.15
C LEU A 225 -20.68 7.28 9.42
N GLN A 226 -20.54 6.89 10.68
CA GLN A 226 -20.07 5.61 11.23
C GLN A 226 -20.63 4.34 10.56
N SER A 227 -21.68 4.46 9.73
CA SER A 227 -22.38 3.39 9.01
C SER A 227 -22.42 3.54 7.47
N LYS A 228 -21.89 4.61 6.88
CA LYS A 228 -21.93 4.83 5.42
C LYS A 228 -20.51 4.82 4.88
N ASP A 229 -20.07 3.66 4.41
CA ASP A 229 -18.76 3.48 3.79
C ASP A 229 -18.55 4.53 2.69
N ARG A 230 -17.47 5.29 2.82
CA ARG A 230 -17.08 6.30 1.83
C ARG A 230 -16.72 5.59 0.52
N GLN A 231 -17.43 5.93 -0.55
CA GLN A 231 -17.04 5.51 -1.89
C GLN A 231 -15.74 6.20 -2.31
N LEU A 232 -14.78 5.43 -2.83
CA LEU A 232 -13.53 5.99 -3.34
C LEU A 232 -13.81 6.92 -4.53
N ARG A 233 -13.18 8.09 -4.51
CA ARG A 233 -13.23 9.05 -5.62
C ARG A 233 -11.93 8.95 -6.42
N ASN A 234 -12.00 9.30 -7.71
CA ASN A 234 -10.80 9.36 -8.57
C ASN A 234 -9.75 10.34 -8.05
N SER A 235 -10.15 11.36 -7.28
CA SER A 235 -9.24 12.28 -6.60
C SER A 235 -8.33 11.59 -5.57
N ASP A 236 -8.84 10.55 -4.89
CA ASP A 236 -8.08 9.82 -3.87
C ASP A 236 -6.97 8.98 -4.50
N LEU A 237 -7.15 8.59 -5.77
CA LEU A 237 -6.20 7.81 -6.56
C LEU A 237 -5.22 8.69 -7.36
N LEU A 238 -5.32 10.02 -7.29
CA LEU A 238 -4.47 10.92 -8.08
C LEU A 238 -2.98 10.66 -7.86
N MET A 239 -2.57 10.40 -6.62
CA MET A 239 -1.17 10.13 -6.28
C MET A 239 -0.63 8.86 -6.94
N THR A 240 -1.45 7.80 -7.08
CA THR A 240 -0.99 6.57 -7.75
C THR A 240 -0.78 6.79 -9.24
N TYR A 241 -1.65 7.58 -9.89
CA TYR A 241 -1.46 7.96 -11.29
C TYR A 241 -0.18 8.78 -11.50
N LEU A 242 0.12 9.73 -10.62
CA LEU A 242 1.35 10.52 -10.71
C LEU A 242 2.61 9.65 -10.57
N ILE A 243 2.63 8.70 -9.63
CA ILE A 243 3.76 7.79 -9.44
C ILE A 243 3.98 6.91 -10.68
N ILE A 244 2.91 6.37 -11.27
CA ILE A 244 3.00 5.55 -12.49
C ILE A 244 3.56 6.37 -13.66
N LEU A 245 3.07 7.61 -13.83
CA LEU A 245 3.52 8.49 -14.90
C LEU A 245 5.01 8.85 -14.76
N VAL A 246 5.43 9.23 -13.55
CA VAL A 246 6.85 9.53 -13.26
C VAL A 246 7.73 8.29 -13.45
N GLY A 247 7.27 7.12 -13.01
CA GLY A 247 8.00 5.85 -13.20
C GLY A 247 8.19 5.50 -14.67
N LEU A 248 7.15 5.67 -15.49
CA LEU A 248 7.22 5.44 -16.94
C LEU A 248 8.15 6.45 -17.63
N ALA A 249 8.08 7.73 -17.25
CA ALA A 249 8.97 8.77 -17.76
C ALA A 249 10.44 8.49 -17.42
N ALA A 250 10.73 8.06 -16.19
CA ALA A 250 12.08 7.70 -15.78
C ALA A 250 12.58 6.45 -16.53
N ALA A 251 11.76 5.40 -16.64
CA ALA A 251 12.13 4.17 -17.35
C ALA A 251 12.42 4.44 -18.84
N THR A 252 11.58 5.26 -19.49
CA THR A 252 11.79 5.65 -20.89
C THR A 252 13.05 6.50 -21.06
N ALA A 253 13.33 7.43 -20.14
CA ALA A 253 14.55 8.23 -20.17
C ALA A 253 15.82 7.37 -20.02
N VAL A 254 15.82 6.40 -19.08
CA VAL A 254 16.94 5.46 -18.90
C VAL A 254 17.12 4.60 -20.15
N PHE A 255 16.03 4.07 -20.73
CA PHE A 255 16.10 3.27 -21.95
C PHE A 255 16.68 4.06 -23.13
N ILE A 256 16.22 5.29 -23.34
CA ILE A 256 16.76 6.17 -24.39
C ILE A 256 18.23 6.47 -24.12
N GLY A 257 18.60 6.73 -22.86
CA GLY A 257 19.98 6.95 -22.43
C GLY A 257 20.89 5.77 -22.74
N GLU A 258 20.48 4.54 -22.42
CA GLU A 258 21.25 3.33 -22.72
C GLU A 258 21.41 3.10 -24.23
N VAL A 259 20.35 3.33 -25.01
CA VAL A 259 20.39 3.21 -26.48
C VAL A 259 21.32 4.26 -27.08
N ALA A 260 21.25 5.51 -26.61
CA ALA A 260 22.13 6.59 -27.04
C ALA A 260 23.59 6.31 -26.68
N PHE A 261 23.85 5.87 -25.45
CA PHE A 261 25.20 5.52 -24.97
C PHE A 261 25.81 4.38 -25.77
N LYS A 262 25.05 3.30 -26.03
CA LYS A 262 25.50 2.20 -26.89
C LYS A 262 25.78 2.66 -28.32
N ARG A 263 24.93 3.52 -28.90
CA ARG A 263 25.14 4.07 -30.25
C ARG A 263 26.37 4.99 -30.31
N TYR A 264 26.63 5.78 -29.27
CA TYR A 264 27.79 6.68 -29.20
C TYR A 264 29.12 5.91 -29.10
N ILE A 265 29.15 4.84 -28.30
CA ILE A 265 30.33 3.95 -28.17
C ILE A 265 30.56 3.13 -29.44
N CYS A 266 29.50 2.68 -30.14
CA CYS A 266 29.66 2.00 -31.42
C CYS A 266 30.21 2.91 -32.52
N LYS A 267 29.85 4.20 -32.54
CA LYS A 267 30.42 5.16 -33.49
C LYS A 267 31.92 5.38 -33.27
N THR A 268 32.35 5.57 -32.03
CA THR A 268 33.78 5.76 -31.69
C THR A 268 34.64 4.52 -31.96
N LYS A 269 34.10 3.31 -31.80
CA LYS A 269 34.81 2.08 -32.21
C LYS A 269 34.94 1.88 -33.72
N SER A 270 34.10 2.54 -34.52
CA SER A 270 34.14 2.44 -35.98
C SER A 270 35.15 3.40 -36.62
N GLU A 271 35.67 4.38 -35.85
CA GLU A 271 36.64 5.38 -36.33
C GLU A 271 38.11 4.97 -36.10
N GLU A 272 38.37 3.87 -35.36
CA GLU A 272 39.71 3.43 -34.97
C GLU A 272 40.24 2.20 -35.76
N GLN A 273 39.80 1.99 -37.00
CA GLN A 273 40.50 1.06 -37.92
C GLN A 273 41.27 1.82 -39.00
N PRO A 274 42.59 2.05 -38.83
CA PRO A 274 43.48 2.24 -39.97
C PRO A 274 43.79 0.87 -40.59
N VAL A 275 43.63 0.80 -41.89
CA VAL A 275 44.06 -0.29 -42.77
C VAL A 275 45.55 -0.55 -42.57
N HIS A 276 45.92 -1.65 -41.90
CA HIS A 276 47.32 -2.11 -41.89
C HIS A 276 47.51 -3.40 -42.69
N LYS A 277 48.25 -3.26 -43.79
CA LYS A 277 48.84 -4.31 -44.63
C LYS A 277 49.60 -5.34 -43.79
N LYS A 278 49.54 -6.58 -44.29
CA LYS A 278 50.28 -7.77 -43.80
C LYS A 278 51.73 -7.45 -43.44
N GLY A 279 52.11 -7.76 -42.21
CA GLY A 279 53.50 -7.83 -41.75
C GLY A 279 53.58 -8.79 -40.56
N LYS A 280 54.24 -9.94 -40.75
CA LYS A 280 54.48 -10.93 -39.69
C LYS A 280 55.29 -10.29 -38.55
N PHE A 281 54.74 -10.23 -37.34
CA PHE A 281 55.58 -10.23 -36.14
C PHE A 281 54.88 -10.92 -34.97
N ARG A 282 55.53 -11.97 -34.47
CA ARG A 282 55.09 -12.83 -33.38
C ARG A 282 55.49 -12.16 -32.06
N ARG A 283 54.54 -11.69 -31.25
CA ARG A 283 54.78 -11.33 -29.85
C ARG A 283 53.63 -11.75 -28.97
N SER A 284 53.93 -12.73 -28.11
CA SER A 284 53.10 -13.18 -27.00
C SER A 284 52.93 -12.03 -25.99
N ARG A 285 51.69 -11.64 -25.68
CA ARG A 285 51.39 -10.75 -24.55
C ARG A 285 50.27 -11.38 -23.72
N LYS A 286 50.67 -11.85 -22.54
CA LYS A 286 49.82 -12.40 -21.48
C LYS A 286 49.10 -11.22 -20.81
N GLY A 287 47.83 -10.98 -21.14
CA GLY A 287 46.98 -9.98 -20.49
C GLY A 287 46.09 -10.62 -19.43
N ARG A 288 46.08 -10.05 -18.20
CA ARG A 288 45.16 -10.40 -17.11
C ARG A 288 43.70 -10.23 -17.57
N ARG A 289 42.85 -11.23 -17.31
CA ARG A 289 41.41 -11.18 -17.60
C ARG A 289 40.64 -10.70 -16.37
N ASP A 290 39.82 -9.68 -16.53
CA ASP A 290 38.77 -9.31 -15.56
C ASP A 290 37.65 -10.37 -15.57
N GLY A 291 37.28 -10.86 -14.38
CA GLY A 291 36.37 -12.00 -14.19
C GLY A 291 34.87 -11.69 -14.26
N SER A 292 34.47 -10.49 -14.71
CA SER A 292 33.05 -10.07 -14.73
C SER A 292 32.34 -10.32 -16.06
N LYS A 293 33.01 -10.88 -17.07
CA LYS A 293 32.41 -11.23 -18.37
C LYS A 293 32.46 -12.75 -18.57
N PRO A 294 31.33 -13.40 -18.93
CA PRO A 294 31.39 -14.79 -19.35
C PRO A 294 32.34 -14.91 -20.55
N PRO A 295 33.14 -15.97 -20.63
CA PRO A 295 34.09 -16.15 -21.72
C PRO A 295 33.32 -16.25 -23.05
N PRO A 296 33.85 -15.68 -24.15
CA PRO A 296 33.19 -15.71 -25.45
C PRO A 296 32.95 -17.16 -25.89
N TYR A 297 31.80 -17.42 -26.53
CA TYR A 297 31.31 -18.75 -26.91
C TYR A 297 32.36 -19.59 -27.67
N ASP A 298 33.21 -18.95 -28.48
CA ASP A 298 34.30 -19.58 -29.24
C ASP A 298 35.37 -20.27 -28.36
N SER A 299 35.48 -19.88 -27.09
CA SER A 299 36.42 -20.49 -26.14
C SER A 299 35.91 -21.80 -25.53
N LEU A 300 34.60 -22.08 -25.60
CA LEU A 300 34.02 -23.34 -25.13
C LEU A 300 34.18 -24.48 -26.15
N PHE A 301 34.27 -24.15 -27.44
CA PHE A 301 34.30 -25.15 -28.51
C PHE A 301 35.61 -25.22 -29.28
N GLY A 302 36.55 -24.29 -29.05
CA GLY A 302 37.84 -24.24 -29.74
C GLY A 302 37.67 -23.89 -31.23
N ASN A 303 38.56 -23.07 -31.78
CA ASN A 303 38.53 -22.78 -33.22
C ASN A 303 38.72 -24.10 -33.99
N PRO A 304 37.76 -24.53 -34.84
CA PRO A 304 38.00 -25.65 -35.73
C PRO A 304 39.14 -25.25 -36.68
N LYS A 305 40.29 -25.91 -36.58
CA LYS A 305 41.45 -25.73 -37.47
C LYS A 305 41.20 -26.38 -38.84
N TYR A 306 40.08 -26.09 -39.48
CA TYR A 306 39.77 -26.62 -40.81
C TYR A 306 39.38 -25.46 -41.71
N ASN A 307 40.19 -25.24 -42.75
CA ASN A 307 39.92 -24.26 -43.79
C ASN A 307 38.78 -24.82 -44.63
N ILE A 308 37.60 -24.21 -44.56
CA ILE A 308 36.44 -24.64 -45.34
C ILE A 308 36.64 -24.07 -46.75
N ASP A 309 37.19 -24.89 -47.64
CA ASP A 309 37.17 -24.58 -49.08
C ASP A 309 35.72 -24.66 -49.59
N ALA A 310 35.37 -23.77 -50.52
CA ALA A 310 34.01 -23.49 -51.00
C ALA A 310 33.31 -24.63 -51.78
N THR A 311 33.77 -25.88 -51.64
CA THR A 311 33.26 -27.06 -52.35
C THR A 311 32.79 -28.18 -51.42
N SER A 312 32.46 -27.89 -50.16
CA SER A 312 31.90 -28.87 -49.23
C SER A 312 30.43 -29.19 -49.57
N LYS A 313 30.13 -30.46 -49.87
CA LYS A 313 28.76 -30.92 -50.15
C LYS A 313 27.97 -30.97 -48.84
N SER A 314 26.92 -30.16 -48.70
CA SER A 314 25.97 -30.30 -47.60
C SER A 314 25.00 -31.44 -47.88
N LYS A 315 24.64 -32.20 -46.83
CA LYS A 315 23.65 -33.28 -46.90
C LYS A 315 22.64 -33.12 -45.78
N ILE A 316 21.36 -33.17 -46.14
CA ILE A 316 20.26 -33.12 -45.17
C ILE A 316 19.92 -34.55 -44.76
N ILE A 317 19.96 -34.82 -43.46
CA ILE A 317 19.56 -36.10 -42.87
C ILE A 317 18.56 -35.79 -41.76
N ASN A 318 17.37 -36.36 -41.85
CA ASN A 318 16.27 -36.16 -40.88
C ASN A 318 15.96 -34.67 -40.61
N GLY A 319 15.89 -33.86 -41.67
CA GLY A 319 15.56 -32.44 -41.60
C GLY A 319 16.66 -31.54 -41.01
N ARG A 320 17.86 -32.07 -40.75
CA ARG A 320 19.00 -31.33 -40.21
C ARG A 320 20.17 -31.35 -41.20
N GLU A 321 20.79 -30.19 -41.40
CA GLU A 321 21.87 -30.02 -42.37
C GLU A 321 23.24 -30.35 -41.76
N TYR A 322 24.03 -31.14 -42.49
CA TYR A 322 25.39 -31.53 -42.12
C TYR A 322 26.37 -31.22 -43.25
N TYR A 323 27.56 -30.76 -42.90
CA TYR A 323 28.71 -30.80 -43.80
C TYR A 323 29.28 -32.21 -43.83
N VAL A 324 29.49 -32.77 -45.02
CA VAL A 324 30.12 -34.08 -45.21
C VAL A 324 31.58 -33.88 -45.60
N TYR A 325 32.50 -34.44 -44.83
CA TYR A 325 33.93 -34.42 -45.13
C TYR A 325 34.50 -35.84 -45.14
N THR A 326 35.25 -36.18 -46.19
CA THR A 326 36.05 -37.41 -46.25
C THR A 326 37.40 -37.15 -45.59
N ALA A 327 37.65 -37.82 -44.47
CA ALA A 327 38.97 -37.79 -43.83
C ALA A 327 40.03 -38.39 -44.78
N SER A 328 41.30 -38.05 -44.57
CA SER A 328 42.44 -38.61 -45.30
C SER A 328 42.55 -40.14 -45.24
N ASN A 329 41.81 -40.77 -44.31
CA ASN A 329 41.75 -42.21 -44.10
C ASN A 329 40.57 -42.88 -44.84
N GLY A 330 39.82 -42.15 -45.66
CA GLY A 330 38.67 -42.66 -46.42
C GLY A 330 37.32 -42.60 -45.70
N ASP A 331 37.30 -42.36 -44.38
CA ASP A 331 36.07 -42.28 -43.59
C ASP A 331 35.31 -40.96 -43.81
N THR A 332 34.01 -41.05 -44.08
CA THR A 332 33.13 -39.87 -44.13
C THR A 332 32.68 -39.46 -42.73
N ARG A 333 32.97 -38.21 -42.33
CA ARG A 333 32.48 -37.59 -41.08
C ARG A 333 31.44 -36.52 -41.39
N LEU A 334 30.43 -36.42 -40.52
CA LEU A 334 29.32 -35.47 -40.61
C LEU A 334 29.42 -34.44 -39.48
N ILE A 335 29.36 -33.15 -39.80
CA ILE A 335 29.37 -32.05 -38.82
C ILE A 335 28.09 -31.24 -38.97
N PRO A 336 27.26 -31.08 -37.91
CA PRO A 336 26.03 -30.30 -37.99
C PRO A 336 26.33 -28.82 -38.23
N VAL A 337 25.60 -28.19 -39.15
CA VAL A 337 25.79 -26.77 -39.52
C VAL A 337 25.37 -25.82 -38.38
N ARG A 338 24.45 -26.27 -37.51
CA ARG A 338 23.96 -25.51 -36.34
C ARG A 338 24.00 -26.37 -35.08
N THR A 339 24.37 -25.79 -33.94
CA THR A 339 24.33 -26.45 -32.64
C THR A 339 22.88 -26.75 -32.23
N PRO A 340 22.60 -27.86 -31.50
CA PRO A 340 21.26 -28.15 -31.01
C PRO A 340 20.80 -27.04 -30.05
N SER A 341 19.59 -26.54 -30.26
CA SER A 341 18.94 -25.42 -29.55
C SER A 341 18.57 -25.69 -28.08
N ALA A 342 19.28 -26.58 -27.39
CA ALA A 342 19.00 -27.00 -26.02
C ALA A 342 19.27 -25.93 -24.93
N PHE A 343 19.46 -24.66 -25.31
CA PHE A 343 19.65 -23.54 -24.37
C PHE A 343 18.48 -22.53 -24.35
N LEU A 344 17.36 -22.84 -25.03
CA LEU A 344 16.17 -21.98 -25.09
C LEU A 344 15.12 -22.27 -24.00
N TYR A 345 15.41 -23.16 -23.05
CA TYR A 345 14.59 -23.33 -21.85
C TYR A 345 15.38 -22.93 -20.61
N ARG A 346 15.14 -21.71 -20.12
CA ARG A 346 15.29 -21.36 -18.72
C ARG A 346 14.29 -20.31 -18.31
#